data_AF-A0A5P2DA13-F1
#
_entry.id   AF-A0A5P2DA13-F1
#
_cell.length_a   1.000
_cell.length_b   1.000
_cell.length_c   1.000
_cell.angle_alpha   90.00
_cell.angle_beta   90.00
_cell.angle_gamma   90.00
#
_symmetry.space_group_name_H-M   'P 1'
#
loop_
_entity.id
_entity.type
_entity.pdbx_description
1 polymer ?
#
loop_
_entity_poly.entity_id
_entity_poly.type
_entity_poly.pdbx_seq_one_letter_code
_entity_poly.pdbx_strand_id
1 'polypeptide(L)'
;MRDSVLPPALRDKLAQDPNLRVALRVFARQDTPEPARAAIHAQILSDVPPLDWLANHQALDDDTLDRELMGEIARAELRTLRLPWVTADPLPYVDSPYACFRASAAMSEQLPPRLVAQLLDDEESDVRTTMALHARDQINPDTAERIDRTYRPAKRVRWRPADDFPLPADVLRRLATDLDPRMRQLAPRDPHLPVELARRLAADPDHMVRRTIATHPRLPAEVLTRLLADPAESVAATAAANPNLPTTAMHQLLALAGL
;
A
#
# COMPACT_ATOMS: atom_id res chain seq x y z
N MET A 1 -18.76 22.38 -8.69
CA MET A 1 -19.42 23.25 -7.69
C MET A 1 -18.46 24.41 -7.45
N ARG A 2 -18.86 25.66 -7.68
CA ARG A 2 -17.97 26.80 -7.35
C ARG A 2 -17.79 26.80 -5.84
N ASP A 3 -16.58 26.60 -5.36
CA ASP A 3 -16.26 26.73 -3.93
C ASP A 3 -16.53 28.18 -3.53
N SER A 4 -17.71 28.43 -2.98
CA SER A 4 -18.02 29.71 -2.35
C SER A 4 -17.06 29.91 -1.18
N VAL A 5 -16.37 31.05 -1.17
CA VAL A 5 -15.50 31.46 -0.05
C VAL A 5 -16.33 31.46 1.23
N LEU A 6 -15.88 30.74 2.26
CA LEU A 6 -16.55 30.73 3.56
C LEU A 6 -16.22 32.06 4.26
N PRO A 7 -17.21 32.74 4.87
CA PRO A 7 -16.93 33.90 5.72
C PRO A 7 -15.90 33.52 6.80
N PRO A 8 -14.85 34.34 7.04
CA PRO A 8 -13.77 33.99 7.97
C PRO A 8 -14.27 33.55 9.35
N ALA A 9 -15.22 34.28 9.93
CA ALA A 9 -15.79 33.94 11.24
C ALA A 9 -16.47 32.56 11.27
N LEU A 10 -17.14 32.16 10.18
CA LEU A 10 -17.76 30.84 10.09
C LEU A 10 -16.70 29.75 9.90
N ARG A 11 -15.71 29.99 9.03
CA ARG A 11 -14.59 29.07 8.83
C ARG A 11 -13.83 28.81 10.13
N ASP A 12 -13.52 29.87 10.88
CA ASP A 12 -12.75 29.78 12.12
C ASP A 12 -13.55 29.06 13.22
N LYS A 13 -14.89 29.19 13.24
CA LYS A 13 -15.77 28.42 14.12
C LYS A 13 -15.79 26.93 13.73
N LEU A 14 -15.90 26.62 12.43
CA LEU A 14 -15.90 25.23 11.93
C LEU A 14 -14.53 24.55 12.08
N ALA A 15 -13.44 25.33 12.08
CA ALA A 15 -12.09 24.82 12.32
C ALA A 15 -11.92 24.27 13.75
N GLN A 16 -12.73 24.75 14.71
CA GLN A 16 -12.71 24.34 16.12
C GLN A 16 -13.83 23.35 16.46
N ASP A 17 -14.51 22.81 15.45
CA ASP A 17 -15.62 21.87 15.66
C ASP A 17 -15.09 20.58 16.32
N PRO A 18 -15.77 20.05 17.36
CA PRO A 18 -15.36 18.80 18.00
C PRO A 18 -15.45 17.60 17.05
N ASN A 19 -16.25 17.67 15.99
CA ASN A 19 -16.23 16.68 14.94
C ASN A 19 -15.06 16.95 13.98
N LEU A 20 -14.01 16.14 14.12
CA LEU A 20 -12.78 16.27 13.32
C LEU A 20 -13.00 16.18 11.81
N ARG A 21 -14.10 15.59 11.34
CA ARG A 21 -14.44 15.61 9.90
C ARG A 21 -14.86 16.99 9.43
N VAL A 22 -15.54 17.78 10.26
CA VAL A 22 -15.90 19.17 9.95
C VAL A 22 -14.65 20.03 9.84
N ALA A 23 -13.75 19.92 10.82
CA ALA A 23 -12.46 20.58 10.79
C ALA A 23 -11.64 20.15 9.55
N LEU A 24 -11.62 18.86 9.21
CA LEU A 24 -10.97 18.35 8.00
C LEU A 24 -11.53 18.97 6.71
N ARG A 25 -12.85 19.22 6.63
CA ARG A 25 -13.45 19.92 5.49
C ARG A 25 -12.99 21.37 5.40
N VAL A 26 -12.75 22.05 6.52
CA VAL A 26 -12.10 23.37 6.53
C VAL A 26 -10.64 23.24 6.08
N PHE A 27 -9.89 22.28 6.61
CA PHE A 27 -8.51 22.00 6.20
C PHE A 27 -8.39 21.76 4.69
N ALA A 28 -9.35 21.12 4.04
CA ALA A 28 -9.31 20.80 2.61
C ALA A 28 -9.52 22.01 1.68
N ARG A 29 -9.94 23.17 2.19
CA ARG A 29 -10.27 24.32 1.34
C ARG A 29 -9.02 25.08 0.90
N GLN A 30 -9.09 25.66 -0.28
CA GLN A 30 -8.03 26.52 -0.82
C GLN A 30 -7.85 27.80 0.00
N ASP A 31 -8.95 28.37 0.50
CA ASP A 31 -8.99 29.65 1.25
C ASP A 31 -8.67 29.51 2.76
N THR A 32 -8.25 28.33 3.22
CA THR A 32 -7.87 28.13 4.63
C THR A 32 -6.46 28.66 4.90
N PRO A 33 -6.28 29.61 5.84
CA PRO A 33 -4.98 30.20 6.15
C PRO A 33 -4.09 29.17 6.83
N GLU A 34 -2.79 29.27 6.58
CA GLU A 34 -1.82 28.30 7.06
C GLU A 34 -1.84 28.07 8.59
N PRO A 35 -1.96 29.10 9.45
CA PRO A 35 -2.05 28.86 10.90
C PRO A 35 -3.28 28.03 11.31
N ALA A 36 -4.42 28.24 10.64
CA ALA A 36 -5.64 27.46 10.91
C ALA A 36 -5.49 26.03 10.36
N ARG A 37 -4.89 25.88 9.18
CA ARG A 37 -4.62 24.58 8.55
C ARG A 37 -3.71 23.73 9.44
N ALA A 38 -2.63 24.31 9.96
CA ALA A 38 -1.69 23.67 10.87
C ALA A 38 -2.36 23.25 12.19
N ALA A 39 -3.21 24.11 12.76
CA ALA A 39 -3.94 23.79 14.00
C ALA A 39 -4.89 22.60 13.82
N ILE A 40 -5.67 22.58 12.72
CA ILE A 40 -6.56 21.46 12.41
C ILE A 40 -5.77 20.17 12.20
N HIS A 41 -4.67 20.24 11.44
CA HIS A 41 -3.83 19.07 11.20
C HIS A 41 -3.24 18.51 12.50
N ALA A 42 -2.72 19.37 13.37
CA ALA A 42 -2.20 18.98 14.68
C ALA A 42 -3.30 18.33 15.54
N GLN A 43 -4.51 18.91 15.56
CA GLN A 43 -5.65 18.38 16.32
C GLN A 43 -6.04 16.96 15.85
N ILE A 44 -6.15 16.74 14.54
CA ILE A 44 -6.51 15.43 13.97
C ILE A 44 -5.48 14.35 14.34
N LEU A 45 -4.19 14.72 14.39
CA LEU A 45 -3.09 13.79 14.70
C LEU A 45 -2.85 13.59 16.20
N SER A 46 -3.22 14.54 17.06
CA SER A 46 -3.05 14.39 18.52
C SER A 46 -4.12 13.51 19.17
N ASP A 47 -5.30 13.42 18.56
CA ASP A 47 -6.48 12.76 19.14
C ASP A 47 -6.51 11.25 18.85
N VAL A 48 -5.39 10.56 19.12
CA VAL A 48 -5.24 9.12 18.85
C VAL A 48 -5.64 8.31 20.09
N PRO A 49 -6.70 7.51 20.02
CA PRO A 49 -7.08 6.65 21.13
C PRO A 49 -6.05 5.54 21.38
N PRO A 50 -6.06 4.92 22.58
CA PRO A 50 -5.28 3.72 22.87
C PRO A 50 -5.51 2.64 21.81
N LEU A 51 -4.48 1.88 21.43
CA LEU A 51 -4.58 0.88 20.35
C LEU A 51 -5.67 -0.18 20.56
N ASP A 52 -6.05 -0.44 21.81
CA ASP A 52 -7.07 -1.40 22.24
C ASP A 52 -8.44 -0.77 22.52
N TRP A 53 -8.62 0.53 22.26
CA TRP A 53 -9.87 1.24 22.54
C TRP A 53 -11.10 0.56 21.91
N LEU A 54 -10.96 0.07 20.67
CA LEU A 54 -12.03 -0.62 19.97
C LEU A 54 -12.29 -2.02 20.55
N ALA A 55 -11.28 -2.68 21.10
CA ALA A 55 -11.48 -3.95 21.82
C ALA A 55 -12.19 -3.71 23.17
N ASN A 56 -11.95 -2.55 23.78
CA ASN A 56 -12.51 -2.13 25.06
C ASN A 56 -13.71 -1.17 24.93
N HIS A 57 -14.31 -1.06 23.73
CA HIS A 57 -15.37 -0.09 23.44
C HIS A 57 -16.60 -0.22 24.35
N GLN A 58 -16.83 -1.42 24.92
CA GLN A 58 -17.92 -1.70 25.85
C GLN A 58 -17.82 -0.90 27.16
N ALA A 59 -16.65 -0.33 27.47
CA ALA A 59 -16.44 0.53 28.63
C ALA A 59 -16.63 2.03 28.32
N LEU A 60 -16.87 2.40 27.07
CA LEU A 60 -17.09 3.78 26.63
C LEU A 60 -18.59 4.09 26.58
N ASP A 61 -18.96 5.34 26.88
CA ASP A 61 -20.29 5.84 26.53
C ASP A 61 -20.42 6.07 25.02
N ASP A 62 -21.66 6.11 24.53
CA ASP A 62 -21.97 6.25 23.10
C ASP A 62 -21.32 7.51 22.50
N ASP A 63 -21.34 8.63 23.24
CA ASP A 63 -20.76 9.90 22.79
C ASP A 63 -19.23 9.82 22.62
N THR A 64 -18.54 9.06 23.47
CA THR A 64 -17.10 8.84 23.38
C THR A 64 -16.76 7.84 22.29
N LEU A 65 -17.53 6.76 22.16
CA LEU A 65 -17.39 5.81 21.06
C LEU A 65 -17.52 6.50 19.70
N ASP A 66 -18.53 7.35 19.53
CA ASP A 66 -18.75 8.13 18.31
C ASP A 66 -17.59 9.09 18.03
N ARG A 67 -17.09 9.78 19.07
CA ARG A 67 -15.95 10.71 18.93
C ARG A 67 -14.69 10.00 18.43
N GLU A 68 -14.32 8.88 19.07
CA GLU A 68 -13.13 8.11 18.70
C GLU A 68 -13.25 7.52 17.29
N LEU A 69 -14.43 7.01 16.94
CA LEU A 69 -14.71 6.52 15.59
C LEU A 69 -14.59 7.63 14.55
N MET A 70 -15.16 8.82 14.80
CA MET A 70 -15.06 9.95 13.89
C MET A 70 -13.62 10.46 13.76
N GLY A 71 -12.83 10.40 14.83
CA GLY A 71 -11.40 10.73 14.79
C GLY A 71 -10.59 9.77 13.93
N GLU A 72 -10.82 8.45 14.06
CA GLU A 72 -10.18 7.45 13.19
C GLU A 72 -10.56 7.65 11.71
N ILE A 73 -11.84 7.94 11.44
CA ILE A 73 -12.31 8.26 10.09
C ILE A 73 -11.62 9.53 9.57
N ALA A 74 -11.54 10.60 10.37
CA ALA A 74 -10.89 11.85 9.96
C ALA A 74 -9.40 11.64 9.65
N ARG A 75 -8.68 10.85 10.45
CA ARG A 75 -7.27 10.50 10.18
C ARG A 75 -7.12 9.69 8.89
N ALA A 76 -8.00 8.74 8.63
CA ALA A 76 -8.00 7.97 7.39
C ALA A 76 -8.34 8.84 6.17
N GLU A 77 -9.33 9.73 6.30
CA GLU A 77 -9.70 10.71 5.26
C GLU A 77 -8.55 11.69 5.00
N LEU A 78 -7.86 12.18 6.04
CA LEU A 78 -6.72 13.09 5.88
C LEU A 78 -5.59 12.46 5.05
N ARG A 79 -5.23 11.20 5.30
CA ARG A 79 -4.17 10.48 4.55
C ARG A 79 -4.54 10.29 3.06
N THR A 80 -5.81 9.99 2.81
CA THR A 80 -6.32 9.69 1.46
C THR A 80 -6.88 10.90 0.73
N LEU A 81 -6.88 12.08 1.37
CA LEU A 81 -7.41 13.32 0.81
C LEU A 81 -6.69 13.67 -0.49
N ARG A 82 -7.46 13.97 -1.54
CA ARG A 82 -6.98 14.48 -2.83
C ARG A 82 -7.69 15.77 -3.18
N LEU A 83 -6.92 16.80 -3.48
CA LEU A 83 -7.38 18.18 -3.64
C LEU A 83 -7.20 18.64 -5.08
N PRO A 84 -8.28 18.72 -5.89
CA PRO A 84 -8.16 19.10 -7.30
C PRO A 84 -7.50 20.47 -7.53
N TRP A 85 -7.68 21.42 -6.60
CA TRP A 85 -7.05 22.73 -6.69
C TRP A 85 -5.54 22.69 -6.42
N VAL A 86 -5.04 21.70 -5.66
CA VAL A 86 -3.60 21.43 -5.54
C VAL A 86 -3.08 20.75 -6.79
N THR A 87 -3.81 19.77 -7.34
CA THR A 87 -3.39 19.11 -8.59
C THR A 87 -3.31 20.08 -9.77
N ALA A 88 -4.19 21.09 -9.80
CA ALA A 88 -4.22 22.12 -10.84
C ALA A 88 -3.06 23.14 -10.74
N ASP A 89 -2.53 23.40 -9.54
CA ASP A 89 -1.36 24.25 -9.30
C ASP A 89 -0.44 23.58 -8.27
N PRO A 90 0.35 22.56 -8.69
CA PRO A 90 1.01 21.66 -7.76
C PRO A 90 2.31 22.21 -7.17
N LEU A 91 2.95 23.16 -7.84
CA LEU A 91 4.30 23.63 -7.52
C LEU A 91 4.45 24.18 -6.09
N PRO A 92 3.48 24.94 -5.52
CA PRO A 92 3.59 25.42 -4.15
C PRO A 92 3.52 24.30 -3.10
N TYR A 93 3.09 23.09 -3.48
CA TYR A 93 2.67 22.05 -2.55
C TYR A 93 3.55 20.79 -2.56
N VAL A 94 4.56 20.73 -3.44
CA VAL A 94 5.50 19.60 -3.50
C VAL A 94 6.37 19.48 -2.23
N ASP A 95 6.64 20.59 -1.55
CA ASP A 95 7.38 20.66 -0.28
C ASP A 95 6.45 20.87 0.93
N SER A 96 5.14 20.68 0.75
CA SER A 96 4.16 20.89 1.81
C SER A 96 4.44 20.00 3.02
N PRO A 97 4.29 20.50 4.27
CA PRO A 97 4.38 19.66 5.46
C PRO A 97 3.24 18.63 5.52
N TYR A 98 2.18 18.81 4.72
CA TYR A 98 1.04 17.90 4.66
C TYR A 98 1.22 16.86 3.56
N ALA A 99 1.37 15.60 3.95
CA ALA A 99 1.51 14.47 3.02
C ALA A 99 0.41 14.42 1.95
N CYS A 100 -0.85 14.72 2.34
CA CYS A 100 -1.97 14.73 1.41
C CYS A 100 -1.87 15.83 0.33
N PHE A 101 -1.13 16.90 0.58
CA PHE A 101 -0.90 17.97 -0.39
C PHE A 101 0.17 17.52 -1.39
N ARG A 102 1.27 16.95 -0.89
CA ARG A 102 2.29 16.34 -1.75
C ARG A 102 1.69 15.22 -2.61
N ALA A 103 0.82 14.39 -2.04
CA ALA A 103 0.09 13.37 -2.78
C ALA A 103 -0.90 13.96 -3.80
N SER A 104 -1.56 15.07 -3.50
CA SER A 104 -2.41 15.77 -4.47
C SER A 104 -1.60 16.41 -5.61
N ALA A 105 -0.42 16.96 -5.29
CA ALA A 105 0.52 17.51 -6.27
C ALA A 105 1.08 16.41 -7.19
N ALA A 106 1.38 15.23 -6.62
CA ALA A 106 1.85 14.04 -7.35
C ALA A 106 0.85 13.52 -8.39
N MET A 107 -0.43 13.88 -8.30
CA MET A 107 -1.43 13.55 -9.32
C MET A 107 -1.33 14.40 -10.59
N SER A 108 -0.51 15.47 -10.57
CA SER A 108 -0.37 16.38 -11.70
C SER A 108 0.58 15.81 -12.75
N GLU A 109 0.15 15.81 -14.00
CA GLU A 109 0.96 15.40 -15.16
C GLU A 109 1.97 16.48 -15.60
N GLN A 110 1.93 17.66 -14.98
CA GLN A 110 2.71 18.84 -15.40
C GLN A 110 3.99 19.07 -14.56
N LEU A 111 4.34 18.14 -13.68
CA LEU A 111 5.49 18.29 -12.81
C LEU A 111 6.82 18.20 -13.60
N PRO A 112 7.76 19.14 -13.40
CA PRO A 112 9.12 19.01 -13.91
C PRO A 112 9.80 17.72 -13.42
N PRO A 113 10.70 17.09 -14.21
CA PRO A 113 11.34 15.82 -13.85
C PRO A 113 12.02 15.81 -12.48
N ARG A 114 12.61 16.94 -12.07
CA ARG A 114 13.23 17.06 -10.74
C ARG A 114 12.23 16.86 -9.59
N LEU A 115 11.01 17.36 -9.74
CA LEU A 115 9.97 17.29 -8.72
C LEU A 115 9.29 15.92 -8.74
N VAL A 116 9.17 15.30 -9.93
CA VAL A 116 8.77 13.89 -10.04
C VAL A 116 9.75 13.00 -9.27
N ALA A 117 11.06 13.17 -9.49
CA ALA A 117 12.08 12.42 -8.77
C ALA A 117 12.02 12.62 -7.25
N GLN A 118 11.80 13.86 -6.81
CA GLN A 118 11.60 14.19 -5.40
C GLN A 118 10.38 13.45 -4.80
N LEU A 119 9.22 13.51 -5.44
CA LEU A 119 8.00 12.87 -4.92
C LEU A 119 8.06 11.34 -5.00
N LEU A 120 8.83 10.78 -5.94
CA LEU A 120 9.16 9.35 -5.96
C LEU A 120 10.09 8.94 -4.81
N ASP A 121 10.78 9.88 -4.15
CA ASP A 121 11.62 9.69 -2.97
C ASP A 121 11.05 10.31 -1.69
N ASP A 122 9.76 10.66 -1.72
CA ASP A 122 9.05 11.19 -0.56
C ASP A 122 9.11 10.22 0.62
N GLU A 123 9.16 10.74 1.85
CA GLU A 123 9.14 9.92 3.06
C GLU A 123 7.83 9.12 3.22
N GLU A 124 6.72 9.67 2.71
CA GLU A 124 5.39 9.10 2.83
C GLU A 124 5.09 8.10 1.70
N SER A 125 4.72 6.88 2.11
CA SER A 125 4.48 5.79 1.15
C SER A 125 3.36 6.11 0.16
N ASP A 126 2.32 6.82 0.59
CA ASP A 126 1.19 7.18 -0.26
C ASP A 126 1.57 8.25 -1.30
N VAL A 127 2.52 9.14 -0.98
CA VAL A 127 3.02 10.12 -1.95
C VAL A 127 3.83 9.40 -3.03
N ARG A 128 4.76 8.52 -2.65
CA ARG A 128 5.56 7.73 -3.59
C ARG A 128 4.70 6.91 -4.54
N THR A 129 3.69 6.19 -4.02
CA THR A 129 2.81 5.35 -4.84
C THR A 129 1.88 6.18 -5.71
N THR A 130 1.37 7.32 -5.22
CA THR A 130 0.58 8.23 -6.05
C THR A 130 1.43 8.79 -7.19
N MET A 131 2.64 9.27 -6.91
CA MET A 131 3.54 9.78 -7.95
C MET A 131 3.88 8.70 -8.99
N ALA A 132 4.15 7.48 -8.52
CA ALA A 132 4.42 6.35 -9.39
C ALA A 132 3.25 6.05 -10.35
N LEU A 133 2.02 6.07 -9.85
CA LEU A 133 0.82 5.83 -10.66
C LEU A 133 0.60 6.88 -11.75
N HIS A 134 1.08 8.11 -11.54
CA HIS A 134 0.89 9.25 -12.45
C HIS A 134 2.11 9.55 -13.36
N ALA A 135 3.30 9.03 -13.05
CA ALA A 135 4.49 9.13 -13.90
C ALA A 135 5.00 7.75 -14.35
N ARG A 136 4.08 6.88 -14.79
CA ARG A 136 4.39 5.47 -15.12
C ARG A 136 5.46 5.33 -16.19
N ASP A 137 5.48 6.25 -17.15
CA ASP A 137 6.42 6.32 -18.25
C ASP A 137 7.84 6.74 -17.83
N GLN A 138 8.00 7.30 -16.62
CA GLN A 138 9.26 7.84 -16.10
C GLN A 138 9.93 6.93 -15.06
N ILE A 139 9.32 5.79 -14.71
CA ILE A 139 9.87 4.89 -13.68
C ILE A 139 10.85 3.89 -14.30
N ASN A 140 12.10 3.95 -13.83
CA ASN A 140 13.12 2.95 -14.12
C ASN A 140 13.10 1.78 -13.09
N PRO A 141 13.75 0.64 -13.39
CA PRO A 141 13.77 -0.52 -12.50
C PRO A 141 14.29 -0.23 -11.08
N ASP A 142 15.31 0.61 -10.95
CA ASP A 142 15.89 0.98 -9.65
C ASP A 142 14.87 1.73 -8.78
N THR A 143 14.10 2.63 -9.41
CA THR A 143 13.02 3.36 -8.75
C THR A 143 11.90 2.42 -8.35
N ALA A 144 11.47 1.52 -9.24
CA ALA A 144 10.44 0.54 -8.93
C ALA A 144 10.84 -0.35 -7.74
N GLU A 145 12.07 -0.88 -7.73
CA GLU A 145 12.58 -1.68 -6.62
C GLU A 145 12.66 -0.88 -5.31
N ARG A 146 13.14 0.38 -5.36
CA ARG A 146 13.19 1.26 -4.18
C ARG A 146 11.79 1.50 -3.60
N ILE A 147 10.79 1.71 -4.46
CA ILE A 147 9.40 1.85 -4.02
C ILE A 147 8.94 0.52 -3.39
N ASP A 148 9.15 -0.66 -3.98
CA ASP A 148 8.77 -1.94 -3.37
C ASP A 148 9.42 -2.19 -2.00
N ARG A 149 10.71 -1.83 -1.86
CA ARG A 149 11.44 -2.00 -0.58
C ARG A 149 10.85 -1.14 0.53
N THR A 150 10.52 0.10 0.22
CA THR A 150 10.00 1.08 1.18
C THR A 150 8.48 0.97 1.34
N TYR A 151 7.77 0.42 0.36
CA TYR A 151 6.34 0.20 0.40
C TYR A 151 6.00 -0.84 1.46
N ARG A 152 5.08 -0.48 2.35
CA ARG A 152 4.47 -1.37 3.34
C ARG A 152 2.97 -1.38 3.05
N PRO A 153 2.44 -2.34 2.27
CA PRO A 153 1.01 -2.39 2.03
C PRO A 153 0.29 -2.49 3.38
N ALA A 154 -0.80 -1.74 3.53
CA ALA A 154 -1.77 -2.06 4.58
C ALA A 154 -2.16 -3.54 4.44
N LYS A 155 -2.37 -4.24 5.56
CA LYS A 155 -2.53 -5.71 5.65
C LYS A 155 -3.57 -6.34 4.71
N ARG A 156 -4.39 -5.55 3.99
CA ARG A 156 -5.51 -5.98 3.15
C ARG A 156 -5.34 -5.69 1.65
N VAL A 157 -4.29 -4.97 1.24
CA VAL A 157 -4.09 -4.65 -0.18
C VAL A 157 -3.01 -5.57 -0.76
N ARG A 158 -3.36 -6.37 -1.76
CA ARG A 158 -2.44 -7.26 -2.51
C ARG A 158 -1.81 -6.55 -3.71
N TRP A 159 -1.82 -5.21 -3.70
CA TRP A 159 -1.15 -4.42 -4.72
C TRP A 159 0.29 -4.18 -4.27
N ARG A 160 1.24 -4.33 -5.20
CA ARG A 160 2.63 -3.94 -5.05
C ARG A 160 3.02 -3.02 -6.20
N PRO A 161 3.97 -2.10 -6.00
CA PRO A 161 4.55 -1.33 -7.10
C PRO A 161 4.99 -2.23 -8.28
N ALA A 162 5.63 -3.37 -8.03
CA ALA A 162 6.00 -4.36 -9.05
C ALA A 162 4.82 -4.97 -9.85
N ASP A 163 3.56 -4.74 -9.47
CA ASP A 163 2.39 -5.13 -10.28
C ASP A 163 2.20 -4.19 -11.49
N ASP A 164 2.46 -2.90 -11.32
CA ASP A 164 2.36 -1.88 -12.37
C ASP A 164 3.71 -1.57 -13.04
N PHE A 165 4.83 -1.83 -12.33
CA PHE A 165 6.19 -1.56 -12.79
C PHE A 165 7.02 -2.85 -12.83
N PRO A 166 6.90 -3.65 -13.90
CA PRO A 166 7.56 -4.95 -13.97
C PRO A 166 9.09 -4.78 -13.95
N LEU A 167 9.73 -5.48 -13.02
CA LEU A 167 11.19 -5.49 -12.92
C LEU A 167 11.82 -6.40 -14.00
N PRO A 168 12.99 -6.05 -14.55
CA PRO A 168 13.74 -6.90 -15.47
C PRO A 168 14.08 -8.27 -14.88
N ALA A 169 14.24 -9.28 -15.75
CA ALA A 169 14.47 -10.66 -15.32
C ALA A 169 15.76 -10.84 -14.49
N ASP A 170 16.83 -10.11 -14.83
CA ASP A 170 18.08 -10.11 -14.05
C ASP A 170 17.89 -9.54 -12.63
N VAL A 171 17.09 -8.48 -12.50
CA VAL A 171 16.68 -7.92 -11.20
C VAL A 171 15.86 -8.96 -10.42
N LEU A 172 14.82 -9.53 -11.03
CA LEU A 172 13.97 -10.54 -10.38
C LEU A 172 14.78 -11.76 -9.91
N ARG A 173 15.74 -12.22 -10.71
CA ARG A 173 16.63 -13.33 -10.36
C ARG A 173 17.56 -12.98 -9.19
N ARG A 174 18.12 -11.76 -9.16
CA ARG A 174 18.89 -11.28 -8.01
C ARG A 174 18.05 -11.24 -6.74
N LEU A 175 16.79 -10.80 -6.83
CA LEU A 175 15.87 -10.72 -5.69
C LEU A 175 15.50 -12.08 -5.10
N ALA A 176 15.67 -13.19 -5.83
CA ALA A 176 15.41 -14.54 -5.31
C ALA A 176 16.27 -14.93 -4.09
N THR A 177 17.33 -14.16 -3.80
CA THR A 177 18.22 -14.34 -2.64
C THR A 177 18.24 -13.13 -1.71
N ASP A 178 17.28 -12.21 -1.83
CA ASP A 178 17.23 -11.02 -1.01
C ASP A 178 17.02 -11.34 0.48
N LEU A 179 17.59 -10.53 1.38
CA LEU A 179 17.40 -10.70 2.81
C LEU A 179 15.94 -10.49 3.21
N ASP A 180 15.22 -9.58 2.54
CA ASP A 180 13.81 -9.33 2.78
C ASP A 180 12.94 -10.39 2.06
N PRO A 181 12.17 -11.23 2.78
CA PRO A 181 11.27 -12.21 2.17
C PRO A 181 10.21 -11.58 1.26
N ARG A 182 9.83 -10.31 1.47
CA ARG A 182 8.90 -9.61 0.59
C ARG A 182 9.51 -9.37 -0.78
N MET A 183 10.82 -9.10 -0.84
CA MET A 183 11.52 -8.91 -2.11
C MET A 183 11.74 -10.24 -2.83
N ARG A 184 12.01 -11.33 -2.10
CA ARG A 184 12.06 -12.69 -2.66
C ARG A 184 10.76 -13.13 -3.35
N GLN A 185 9.60 -12.69 -2.83
CA GLN A 185 8.29 -12.93 -3.46
C GLN A 185 8.12 -12.28 -4.85
N LEU A 186 9.00 -11.37 -5.27
CA LEU A 186 8.96 -10.81 -6.62
C LEU A 186 9.58 -11.75 -7.66
N ALA A 187 10.56 -12.58 -7.27
CA ALA A 187 11.28 -13.45 -8.21
C ALA A 187 10.38 -14.39 -9.06
N PRO A 188 9.29 -14.99 -8.54
CA PRO A 188 8.36 -15.79 -9.33
C PRO A 188 7.62 -15.04 -10.46
N ARG A 189 7.83 -13.73 -10.61
CA ARG A 189 7.31 -12.96 -11.75
C ARG A 189 8.14 -13.15 -13.03
N ASP A 190 9.36 -13.70 -12.94
CA ASP A 190 10.14 -14.07 -14.12
C ASP A 190 9.53 -15.32 -14.77
N PRO A 191 8.90 -15.23 -15.96
CA PRO A 191 8.31 -16.39 -16.60
C PRO A 191 9.35 -17.46 -17.01
N HIS A 192 10.63 -17.10 -17.01
CA HIS A 192 11.76 -17.97 -17.29
C HIS A 192 12.65 -18.16 -16.04
N LEU A 193 12.05 -18.09 -14.84
CA LEU A 193 12.78 -18.27 -13.60
C LEU A 193 13.60 -19.58 -13.64
N PRO A 194 14.93 -19.51 -13.47
CA PRO A 194 15.78 -20.69 -13.46
C PRO A 194 15.34 -21.72 -12.42
N VAL A 195 15.38 -23.00 -12.80
CA VAL A 195 14.91 -24.10 -11.94
C VAL A 195 15.60 -24.14 -10.57
N GLU A 196 16.88 -23.78 -10.50
CA GLU A 196 17.62 -23.72 -9.23
C GLU A 196 17.09 -22.62 -8.30
N LEU A 197 16.70 -21.46 -8.85
CA LEU A 197 16.07 -20.40 -8.06
C LEU A 197 14.67 -20.81 -7.62
N ALA A 198 13.89 -21.48 -8.49
CA ALA A 198 12.59 -22.00 -8.12
C ALA A 198 12.67 -23.06 -7.00
N ARG A 199 13.64 -23.98 -7.07
CA ARG A 199 13.91 -24.98 -6.02
C ARG A 199 14.28 -24.32 -4.69
N ARG A 200 15.11 -23.27 -4.73
CA ARG A 200 15.49 -22.45 -3.56
C ARG A 200 14.27 -21.78 -2.94
N LEU A 201 13.47 -21.07 -3.73
CA LEU A 201 12.26 -20.38 -3.24
C LEU A 201 11.21 -21.36 -2.68
N ALA A 202 11.15 -22.58 -3.21
CA ALA A 202 10.27 -23.64 -2.68
C ALA A 202 10.78 -24.24 -1.36
N ALA A 203 12.04 -24.03 -1.01
CA ALA A 203 12.64 -24.41 0.28
C ALA A 203 12.84 -23.20 1.21
N ASP A 204 12.26 -22.05 0.87
CA ASP A 204 12.45 -20.81 1.60
C ASP A 204 11.93 -20.90 3.04
N PRO A 205 12.63 -20.35 4.05
CA PRO A 205 12.12 -20.34 5.43
C PRO A 205 10.78 -19.60 5.57
N ASP A 206 10.51 -18.61 4.73
CA ASP A 206 9.29 -17.82 4.77
C ASP A 206 8.16 -18.50 3.96
N HIS A 207 7.06 -18.82 4.64
CA HIS A 207 5.93 -19.51 4.03
C HIS A 207 5.22 -18.67 2.95
N MET A 208 5.28 -17.34 3.01
CA MET A 208 4.71 -16.48 1.95
C MET A 208 5.54 -16.55 0.67
N VAL A 209 6.86 -16.68 0.79
CA VAL A 209 7.73 -16.94 -0.37
C VAL A 209 7.39 -18.29 -0.99
N ARG A 210 7.32 -19.36 -0.18
CA ARG A 210 6.95 -20.70 -0.64
C ARG A 210 5.56 -20.73 -1.29
N ARG A 211 4.58 -20.04 -0.69
CA ARG A 211 3.24 -19.90 -1.26
C ARG A 211 3.26 -19.18 -2.60
N THR A 212 4.08 -18.14 -2.75
CA THR A 212 4.16 -17.36 -3.99
C THR A 212 4.79 -18.17 -5.12
N ILE A 213 5.89 -18.90 -4.86
CA ILE A 213 6.47 -19.76 -5.90
C ILE A 213 5.56 -20.94 -6.26
N ALA A 214 4.72 -21.42 -5.33
CA ALA A 214 3.74 -22.47 -5.61
C ALA A 214 2.71 -22.08 -6.69
N THR A 215 2.49 -20.78 -6.95
CA THR A 215 1.62 -20.34 -8.06
C THR A 215 2.32 -20.32 -9.42
N HIS A 216 3.63 -20.55 -9.48
CA HIS A 216 4.40 -20.39 -10.72
C HIS A 216 3.97 -21.43 -11.78
N PRO A 217 3.61 -21.01 -13.02
CA PRO A 217 3.04 -21.89 -14.03
C PRO A 217 4.07 -22.79 -14.72
N ARG A 218 5.35 -22.73 -14.33
CA ARG A 218 6.40 -23.62 -14.83
C ARG A 218 7.18 -24.26 -13.69
N LEU A 219 6.57 -24.36 -12.51
CA LEU A 219 7.22 -25.01 -11.38
C LEU A 219 7.38 -26.51 -11.70
N PRO A 220 8.57 -27.10 -11.52
CA PRO A 220 8.76 -28.52 -11.80
C PRO A 220 7.82 -29.38 -10.95
N ALA A 221 7.30 -30.46 -11.55
CA ALA A 221 6.40 -31.41 -10.90
C ALA A 221 6.93 -31.90 -9.55
N GLU A 222 8.21 -32.28 -9.48
CA GLU A 222 8.87 -32.73 -8.24
C GLU A 222 8.84 -31.66 -7.12
N VAL A 223 8.92 -30.38 -7.49
CA VAL A 223 8.88 -29.26 -6.54
C VAL A 223 7.45 -29.05 -6.06
N LEU A 224 6.47 -29.10 -6.97
CA LEU A 224 5.05 -29.03 -6.60
C LEU A 224 4.63 -30.17 -5.67
N THR A 225 5.02 -31.41 -5.96
CA THR A 225 4.72 -32.57 -5.10
C THR A 225 5.31 -32.40 -3.70
N ARG A 226 6.53 -31.85 -3.58
CA ARG A 226 7.11 -31.54 -2.27
C ARG A 226 6.32 -30.46 -1.51
N LEU A 227 5.84 -29.43 -2.21
CA LEU A 227 5.04 -28.36 -1.62
C LEU A 227 3.64 -28.83 -1.16
N LEU A 228 3.12 -29.96 -1.67
CA LEU A 228 1.90 -30.57 -1.13
C LEU A 228 2.05 -31.03 0.33
N ALA A 229 3.27 -31.35 0.75
CA ALA A 229 3.61 -31.73 2.12
C ALA A 229 4.14 -30.55 2.96
N ASP A 230 3.95 -29.30 2.51
CA ASP A 230 4.39 -28.13 3.25
C ASP A 230 3.66 -28.00 4.59
N PRO A 231 4.34 -27.69 5.70
CA PRO A 231 3.69 -27.53 7.01
C PRO A 231 2.71 -26.35 7.05
N ALA A 232 2.85 -25.36 6.16
CA ALA A 232 1.88 -24.28 6.05
C ALA A 232 0.75 -24.69 5.11
N GLU A 233 -0.46 -24.87 5.65
CA GLU A 233 -1.66 -25.26 4.89
C GLU A 233 -1.89 -24.36 3.66
N SER A 234 -1.69 -23.05 3.80
CA SER A 234 -1.83 -22.11 2.67
C SER A 234 -0.86 -22.38 1.51
N VAL A 235 0.32 -22.93 1.77
CA VAL A 235 1.30 -23.33 0.74
C VAL A 235 0.83 -24.62 0.07
N ALA A 236 0.48 -25.64 0.86
CA ALA A 236 0.00 -26.91 0.36
C ALA A 236 -1.26 -26.75 -0.51
N ALA A 237 -2.23 -25.95 -0.05
CA ALA A 237 -3.44 -25.62 -0.80
C ALA A 237 -3.12 -24.89 -2.13
N THR A 238 -2.14 -23.97 -2.12
CA THR A 238 -1.72 -23.26 -3.33
C THR A 238 -1.03 -24.20 -4.32
N ALA A 239 -0.19 -25.12 -3.84
CA ALA A 239 0.44 -26.14 -4.68
C ALA A 239 -0.59 -27.12 -5.27
N ALA A 240 -1.59 -27.52 -4.47
CA ALA A 240 -2.70 -28.36 -4.92
C ALA A 240 -3.54 -27.68 -6.02
N ALA A 241 -3.69 -26.36 -5.96
CA ALA A 241 -4.39 -25.56 -6.96
C ALA A 241 -3.55 -25.22 -8.20
N ASN A 242 -2.27 -25.59 -8.26
CA ASN A 242 -1.42 -25.28 -9.41
C ASN A 242 -1.87 -26.12 -10.63
N PRO A 243 -2.11 -25.49 -11.80
CA PRO A 243 -2.59 -26.20 -12.99
C PRO A 243 -1.59 -27.23 -13.56
N ASN A 244 -0.31 -27.17 -13.16
CA ASN A 244 0.72 -28.12 -13.59
C ASN A 244 0.96 -29.24 -12.57
N LEU A 245 0.12 -29.37 -11.55
CA LEU A 245 0.21 -30.50 -10.64
C LEU A 245 0.00 -31.81 -11.43
N PRO A 246 0.88 -32.82 -11.32
CA PRO A 246 0.69 -34.08 -12.03
C PRO A 246 -0.63 -34.76 -11.63
N THR A 247 -1.32 -35.36 -12.60
CA THR A 247 -2.59 -36.09 -12.36
C THR A 247 -2.43 -37.22 -11.35
N THR A 248 -1.27 -37.87 -11.31
CA THR A 248 -0.93 -38.88 -10.30
C THR A 248 -0.96 -38.30 -8.88
N ALA A 249 -0.45 -37.08 -8.68
CA ALA A 249 -0.51 -36.40 -7.40
C ALA A 249 -1.94 -35.97 -7.05
N MET A 250 -2.74 -35.53 -8.04
CA MET A 250 -4.16 -35.25 -7.83
C MET A 250 -4.94 -36.48 -7.35
N HIS A 251 -4.74 -37.63 -7.99
CA HIS A 251 -5.38 -38.89 -7.57
C HIS A 251 -4.96 -39.30 -6.16
N GLN A 252 -3.69 -39.09 -5.77
CA GLN A 252 -3.23 -39.33 -4.41
C GLN A 252 -3.94 -38.43 -3.39
N LEU A 253 -4.13 -37.14 -3.71
CA LEU A 253 -4.87 -36.21 -2.85
C LEU A 253 -6.34 -36.64 -2.67
N LEU A 254 -7.00 -37.07 -3.76
CA LEU A 254 -8.38 -37.57 -3.71
C LEU A 254 -8.48 -38.86 -2.87
N ALA A 255 -7.57 -39.81 -3.09
CA ALA A 255 -7.51 -41.04 -2.31
C ALA A 255 -7.29 -40.77 -0.80
N LEU A 256 -6.43 -39.80 -0.45
CA LEU A 256 -6.23 -39.36 0.94
C LEU A 256 -7.48 -38.69 1.53
N ALA A 257 -8.28 -38.02 0.71
CA ALA A 257 -9.56 -37.42 1.10
C ALA A 257 -10.73 -38.42 1.15
N GLY A 258 -10.53 -39.67 0.71
CA GLY A 258 -11.58 -40.69 0.61
C GLY A 258 -12.59 -40.44 -0.51
N LEU A 259 -12.17 -39.73 -1.56
CA LEU A 259 -12.97 -39.41 -2.75
C LEU A 259 -12.63 -40.31 -3.95
#